data_AF-A0A1C4JHW7-F1
#
_entry.id   AF-A0A1C4JHW7-F1
#
_cell.length_a   1.000
_cell.length_b   1.000
_cell.length_c   1.000
_cell.angle_alpha   90.00
_cell.angle_beta   90.00
_cell.angle_gamma   90.00
#
_symmetry.space_group_name_H-M   'P 1'
#
loop_
_entity.id
_entity.type
_entity.pdbx_description
1 polymer ?
#
loop_
_entity_poly.entity_id
_entity_poly.type
_entity_poly.pdbx_seq_one_letter_code
_entity_poly.pdbx_strand_id
1 'polypeptide(L)'
;MKNTQLNAATEEQGGADDLREVEEVLRAEAQVLDDMVGLHDTDDFLRRLSDRIMRESRRPRRVQSLRALVERAEGVERGKQVAPPRSVQIKGHRTNGPRPRRVRRRPTPIISADPSSTPTAVFDYLRRTCELVLRSQDVEALHVFDEDYDPVGARVFACLLFCIQRQQSALYWWRYAAGGEDPLSAHLLATYHAACDEGAQARVWHQTARLLGYVPQRHDPEPIVSSPRIAEGLTRKVPWDAEFRKSFMLQERLPAVFAR
;
A
#
# COMPACT_ATOMS: atom_id res chain seq x y z
N MET A 1 68.34 28.54 -8.11
CA MET A 1 67.35 27.66 -8.77
C MET A 1 67.42 26.23 -8.21
N LYS A 2 67.17 26.02 -6.91
CA LYS A 2 67.19 24.65 -6.30
C LYS A 2 66.12 24.36 -5.23
N ASN A 3 65.20 25.30 -4.93
CA ASN A 3 64.23 25.11 -3.83
C ASN A 3 62.79 24.78 -4.27
N THR A 4 62.54 24.45 -5.53
CA THR A 4 61.17 24.18 -6.03
C THR A 4 60.88 22.69 -6.23
N GLN A 5 61.89 21.81 -6.16
CA GLN A 5 61.70 20.36 -6.39
C GLN A 5 61.55 19.51 -5.13
N LEU A 6 61.74 20.06 -3.92
CA LEU A 6 61.64 19.27 -2.68
C LEU A 6 60.22 19.19 -2.10
N ASN A 7 59.32 20.12 -2.44
CA ASN A 7 57.97 20.18 -1.84
C ASN A 7 56.94 19.27 -2.55
N ALA A 8 57.17 18.90 -3.82
CA ALA A 8 56.22 18.07 -4.57
C ALA A 8 56.23 16.59 -4.16
N ALA A 9 57.33 16.09 -3.60
CA ALA A 9 57.43 14.69 -3.16
C ALA A 9 56.76 14.44 -1.80
N THR A 10 56.62 15.47 -0.97
CA THR A 10 56.04 15.35 0.39
C THR A 10 54.52 15.44 0.39
N GLU A 11 53.93 16.14 -0.58
CA GLU A 11 52.46 16.27 -0.71
C GLU A 11 51.79 15.00 -1.26
N GLU A 12 52.40 14.29 -2.20
CA GLU A 12 51.86 13.00 -2.68
C GLU A 12 51.99 11.87 -1.64
N GLN A 13 52.98 11.95 -0.75
CA GLN A 13 53.13 11.00 0.36
C GLN A 13 52.09 11.24 1.45
N GLY A 14 51.71 12.48 1.73
CA GLY A 14 50.66 12.80 2.72
C GLY A 14 49.27 12.32 2.29
N GLY A 15 48.91 12.50 1.01
CA GLY A 15 47.61 12.03 0.50
C GLY A 15 47.48 10.51 0.43
N ALA A 16 48.58 9.79 0.19
CA ALA A 16 48.60 8.33 0.20
C ALA A 16 48.55 7.75 1.62
N ASP A 17 49.03 8.47 2.63
CA ASP A 17 48.96 8.09 4.05
C ASP A 17 47.54 8.31 4.59
N ASP A 18 46.91 9.45 4.27
CA ASP A 18 45.51 9.75 4.62
C ASP A 18 44.54 8.71 4.03
N LEU A 19 44.73 8.30 2.78
CA LEU A 19 43.89 7.27 2.14
C LEU A 19 44.04 5.89 2.80
N ARG A 20 45.24 5.55 3.29
CA ARG A 20 45.50 4.30 4.02
C ARG A 20 44.87 4.34 5.40
N GLU A 21 44.95 5.48 6.09
CA GLU A 21 44.32 5.68 7.38
C GLU A 21 42.78 5.58 7.27
N VAL A 22 42.20 6.18 6.24
CA VAL A 22 40.75 6.06 5.96
C VAL A 22 40.36 4.61 5.65
N GLU A 23 41.17 3.88 4.86
CA GLU A 23 40.91 2.47 4.56
C GLU A 23 40.99 1.58 5.82
N GLU A 24 41.92 1.86 6.72
CA GLU A 24 42.04 1.17 8.01
C GLU A 24 40.85 1.45 8.93
N VAL A 25 40.39 2.69 9.00
CA VAL A 25 39.19 3.06 9.78
C VAL A 25 37.94 2.37 9.22
N LEU A 26 37.74 2.39 7.90
CA LEU A 26 36.59 1.73 7.26
C LEU A 26 36.61 0.22 7.48
N ARG A 27 37.80 -0.40 7.44
CA ARG A 27 37.96 -1.84 7.70
C ARG A 27 37.66 -2.18 9.16
N ALA A 28 38.09 -1.34 10.10
CA ALA A 28 37.77 -1.53 11.51
C ALA A 28 36.26 -1.40 11.79
N GLU A 29 35.59 -0.46 11.15
CA GLU A 29 34.14 -0.25 11.31
C GLU A 29 33.31 -1.37 10.68
N ALA A 30 33.72 -1.87 9.52
CA ALA A 30 33.12 -3.05 8.91
C ALA A 30 33.24 -4.30 9.79
N GLN A 31 34.38 -4.47 10.47
CA GLN A 31 34.61 -5.58 11.39
C GLN A 31 33.68 -5.50 12.62
N VAL A 32 33.46 -4.30 13.16
CA VAL A 32 32.52 -4.08 14.27
C VAL A 32 31.08 -4.40 13.84
N LEU A 33 30.68 -4.03 12.61
CA LEU A 33 29.38 -4.36 12.07
C LEU A 33 29.20 -5.88 11.90
N ASP A 34 30.23 -6.57 11.41
CA ASP A 34 30.20 -8.03 11.23
C ASP A 34 30.13 -8.76 12.59
N ASP A 35 30.88 -8.30 13.60
CA ASP A 35 30.79 -8.81 14.97
C ASP A 35 29.41 -8.57 15.61
N MET A 36 28.80 -7.40 15.37
CA MET A 36 27.44 -7.09 15.84
C MET A 36 26.37 -7.96 15.15
N VAL A 37 26.53 -8.24 13.85
CA VAL A 37 25.62 -9.11 13.10
C VAL A 37 25.82 -10.58 13.49
N GLY A 38 27.06 -11.01 13.75
CA GLY A 38 27.39 -12.35 14.21
C GLY A 38 26.86 -12.69 15.60
N LEU A 39 26.64 -11.68 16.46
CA LEU A 39 25.98 -11.84 17.76
C LEU A 39 24.46 -11.97 17.66
N HIS A 40 23.86 -11.66 16.51
CA HIS A 40 22.43 -11.77 16.32
C HIS A 40 22.07 -13.16 15.81
N ASP A 41 21.58 -14.04 16.70
CA ASP A 41 21.07 -15.36 16.34
C ASP A 41 19.80 -15.22 15.48
N THR A 42 20.02 -15.13 14.17
CA THR A 42 18.98 -14.98 13.15
C THR A 42 18.07 -16.20 13.10
N ASP A 43 18.59 -17.39 13.44
CA ASP A 43 17.81 -18.63 13.50
C ASP A 43 16.82 -18.63 14.67
N ASP A 44 17.21 -18.13 15.86
CA ASP A 44 16.31 -17.96 17.00
C ASP A 44 15.21 -16.93 16.69
N PHE A 45 15.55 -15.83 15.99
CA PHE A 45 14.56 -14.87 15.54
C PHE A 45 13.54 -15.49 14.57
N LEU A 46 14.00 -16.20 13.54
CA LEU A 46 13.14 -16.84 12.54
C LEU A 46 12.25 -17.93 13.18
N ARG A 47 12.79 -18.69 14.15
CA ARG A 47 12.01 -19.66 14.94
C ARG A 47 10.90 -19.00 15.73
N ARG A 48 11.21 -17.92 16.45
CA ARG A 48 10.21 -17.15 17.24
C ARG A 48 9.13 -16.53 16.36
N LEU A 49 9.49 -16.05 15.17
CA LEU A 49 8.54 -15.49 14.20
C LEU A 49 7.60 -16.57 13.66
N SER A 50 8.13 -17.73 13.27
CA SER A 50 7.34 -18.88 12.80
C SER A 50 6.36 -19.35 13.87
N ASP A 51 6.84 -19.50 15.10
CA ASP A 51 6.02 -19.87 16.26
C ASP A 51 4.87 -18.89 16.52
N ARG A 52 5.10 -17.59 16.31
CA ARG A 52 4.08 -16.54 16.49
C ARG A 52 3.03 -16.59 15.38
N ILE A 53 3.43 -16.78 14.12
CA ILE A 53 2.53 -16.94 12.98
C ILE A 53 1.63 -18.17 13.18
N MET A 54 2.20 -19.30 13.62
CA MET A 54 1.46 -20.53 13.88
C MET A 54 0.50 -20.42 15.08
N ARG A 55 0.82 -19.59 16.08
CA ARG A 55 -0.10 -19.31 17.20
C ARG A 55 -1.27 -18.43 16.79
N GLU A 56 -1.04 -17.42 15.94
CA GLU A 56 -2.09 -16.51 15.48
C GLU A 56 -3.05 -17.21 14.51
N SER A 57 -2.55 -18.13 13.67
CA SER A 57 -3.37 -18.92 12.74
C SER A 57 -4.29 -19.94 13.43
N ARG A 58 -3.93 -20.41 14.64
CA ARG A 58 -4.73 -21.34 15.45
C ARG A 58 -5.82 -20.67 16.28
N ARG A 59 -5.86 -19.34 16.35
CA ARG A 59 -6.97 -18.63 17.00
C ARG A 59 -8.18 -18.64 16.06
N PRO A 60 -9.34 -19.19 16.47
CA PRO A 60 -10.54 -19.06 15.66
C PRO A 60 -10.85 -17.58 15.53
N ARG A 61 -10.77 -17.06 14.29
CA ARG A 61 -11.24 -15.73 13.91
C ARG A 61 -12.68 -15.62 14.39
N ARG A 62 -12.94 -14.87 15.47
CA ARG A 62 -14.27 -14.44 15.91
C ARG A 62 -14.82 -13.43 14.89
N VAL A 63 -15.02 -13.86 13.65
CA VAL A 63 -15.95 -13.21 12.75
C VAL A 63 -17.28 -13.85 13.11
N GLN A 64 -18.04 -13.18 13.98
CA GLN A 64 -19.47 -13.47 14.14
C GLN A 64 -20.06 -13.34 12.74
N SER A 65 -20.39 -14.48 12.15
CA SER A 65 -20.91 -14.54 10.79
C SER A 65 -22.23 -13.79 10.76
N LEU A 66 -22.32 -12.82 9.85
CA LEU A 66 -23.57 -12.19 9.41
C LEU A 66 -24.68 -13.23 9.14
N ARG A 67 -24.31 -14.48 8.83
CA ARG A 67 -25.19 -15.64 8.71
C ARG A 67 -26.03 -15.93 9.96
N ALA A 68 -25.48 -15.79 11.17
CA ALA A 68 -26.22 -16.00 12.42
C ALA A 68 -27.18 -14.84 12.78
N LEU A 69 -26.95 -13.65 12.21
CA LEU A 69 -27.85 -12.49 12.34
C LEU A 69 -29.01 -12.57 11.33
N VAL A 70 -28.76 -13.09 10.13
CA VAL A 70 -29.79 -13.32 9.10
C VAL A 70 -30.73 -14.47 9.50
N GLU A 71 -30.21 -15.57 10.02
CA GLU A 71 -31.04 -16.69 10.49
C GLU A 71 -31.94 -16.30 11.70
N ARG A 72 -31.57 -15.26 12.45
CA ARG A 72 -32.38 -14.74 13.56
C ARG A 72 -33.44 -13.73 13.13
N ALA A 73 -33.28 -13.12 11.95
CA ALA A 73 -34.25 -12.21 11.36
C ALA A 73 -35.37 -12.96 10.61
N GLU A 74 -35.06 -14.11 10.01
CA GLU A 74 -36.03 -14.88 9.22
C GLU A 74 -36.97 -15.78 10.05
N GLY A 75 -36.78 -15.85 11.38
CA GLY A 75 -37.61 -16.65 12.28
C GLY A 75 -38.81 -15.96 12.95
N VAL A 76 -39.10 -14.67 12.64
CA VAL A 76 -40.09 -13.85 13.39
C VAL A 76 -41.33 -13.47 12.55
N GLU A 77 -41.61 -14.19 11.46
CA GLU A 77 -42.82 -13.99 10.65
C GLU A 77 -43.74 -15.23 10.72
N ARG A 78 -44.33 -15.47 11.91
CA ARG A 78 -45.60 -16.22 11.98
C ARG A 78 -46.41 -15.88 13.23
N GLY A 79 -47.36 -14.95 13.05
CA GLY A 79 -48.62 -14.89 13.78
C GLY A 79 -48.62 -14.13 15.11
N LYS A 80 -49.17 -12.91 15.08
CA LYS A 80 -50.29 -12.53 15.96
C LYS A 80 -50.95 -11.23 15.53
N GLN A 81 -52.27 -11.29 15.49
CA GLN A 81 -53.22 -10.27 15.06
C GLN A 81 -53.17 -8.98 15.89
N VAL A 82 -53.57 -7.91 15.21
CA VAL A 82 -53.86 -6.56 15.67
C VAL A 82 -54.99 -6.53 16.71
N ALA A 83 -54.82 -5.74 17.77
CA ALA A 83 -55.92 -5.15 18.55
C ALA A 83 -55.51 -3.73 19.03
N PRO A 84 -56.43 -2.76 19.10
CA PRO A 84 -56.09 -1.34 19.25
C PRO A 84 -55.89 -0.94 20.72
N PRO A 85 -55.09 0.09 21.05
CA PRO A 85 -54.99 0.56 22.43
C PRO A 85 -56.17 1.48 22.78
N ARG A 86 -56.94 1.04 23.78
CA ARG A 86 -57.85 1.87 24.57
C ARG A 86 -57.04 2.94 25.32
N SER A 87 -57.57 4.16 25.33
CA SER A 87 -57.19 5.26 26.19
C SER A 87 -57.32 4.88 27.66
N VAL A 88 -56.22 4.97 28.41
CA VAL A 88 -56.25 4.87 29.88
C VAL A 88 -55.68 6.15 30.47
N GLN A 89 -56.52 6.79 31.27
CA GLN A 89 -56.30 8.06 31.94
C GLN A 89 -55.18 7.98 32.97
N ILE A 90 -54.40 9.06 33.03
CA ILE A 90 -53.40 9.32 34.06
C ILE A 90 -54.13 9.76 35.33
N LYS A 91 -54.01 8.99 36.42
CA LYS A 91 -54.24 9.50 37.78
C LYS A 91 -53.24 8.88 38.75
N GLY A 92 -52.68 9.74 39.59
CA GLY A 92 -51.40 9.53 40.25
C GLY A 92 -51.40 8.49 41.37
N HIS A 93 -50.20 8.03 41.70
CA HIS A 93 -49.77 7.93 43.10
C HIS A 93 -48.24 8.00 43.18
N ARG A 94 -47.75 8.95 43.99
CA ARG A 94 -46.35 9.05 44.40
C ARG A 94 -46.05 7.88 45.34
N THR A 95 -45.15 6.99 44.93
CA THR A 95 -44.44 6.09 45.85
C THR A 95 -42.96 6.07 45.46
N ASN A 96 -42.11 6.38 46.42
CA ASN A 96 -40.66 6.48 46.28
C ASN A 96 -40.05 5.14 45.86
N GLY A 97 -39.71 4.99 44.58
CA GLY A 97 -38.87 3.92 44.05
C GLY A 97 -37.44 4.39 43.79
N PRO A 98 -36.43 3.49 43.80
CA PRO A 98 -35.03 3.87 43.67
C PRO A 98 -34.76 4.50 42.30
N ARG A 99 -34.02 5.62 42.30
CA ARG A 99 -33.67 6.41 41.10
C ARG A 99 -33.16 5.50 39.96
N PRO A 100 -33.70 5.61 38.73
CA PRO A 100 -33.13 4.90 37.59
C PRO A 100 -31.71 5.42 37.36
N ARG A 101 -30.74 4.50 37.28
CA ARG A 101 -29.37 4.80 36.84
C ARG A 101 -29.48 5.53 35.50
N ARG A 102 -28.98 6.77 35.43
CA ARG A 102 -28.76 7.48 34.17
C ARG A 102 -27.98 6.56 33.25
N VAL A 103 -28.65 6.01 32.22
CA VAL A 103 -27.98 5.40 31.09
C VAL A 103 -27.10 6.50 30.51
N ARG A 104 -25.80 6.42 30.75
CA ARG A 104 -24.83 7.24 30.01
C ARG A 104 -25.06 6.87 28.55
N ARG A 105 -25.74 7.75 27.81
CA ARG A 105 -25.83 7.66 26.36
C ARG A 105 -24.40 7.54 25.87
N ARG A 106 -24.03 6.37 25.37
CA ARG A 106 -22.77 6.19 24.66
C ARG A 106 -22.79 7.25 23.56
N PRO A 107 -21.77 8.12 23.44
CA PRO A 107 -21.67 8.98 22.27
C PRO A 107 -21.74 8.05 21.06
N THR A 108 -22.76 8.21 20.23
CA THR A 108 -22.74 7.64 18.89
C THR A 108 -21.42 8.08 18.27
N PRO A 109 -20.56 7.18 17.79
CA PRO A 109 -19.38 7.62 17.09
C PRO A 109 -19.89 8.49 15.94
N ILE A 110 -19.49 9.76 15.95
CA ILE A 110 -19.62 10.62 14.79
C ILE A 110 -18.62 10.05 13.80
N ILE A 111 -19.00 8.96 13.13
CA ILE A 111 -18.42 8.63 11.84
C ILE A 111 -19.01 9.70 10.93
N SER A 112 -18.41 10.89 10.96
CA SER A 112 -18.45 11.77 9.80
C SER A 112 -17.75 10.97 8.73
N ALA A 113 -18.52 10.20 7.97
CA ALA A 113 -18.08 9.71 6.69
C ALA A 113 -17.79 10.97 5.90
N ASP A 114 -16.51 11.33 5.83
CA ASP A 114 -16.06 12.34 4.89
C ASP A 114 -16.58 11.87 3.52
N PRO A 115 -17.36 12.66 2.77
CA PRO A 115 -17.80 12.28 1.43
C PRO A 115 -16.62 11.95 0.50
N SER A 116 -15.41 12.42 0.82
CA SER A 116 -14.15 12.04 0.14
C SER A 116 -13.72 10.58 0.39
N SER A 117 -14.25 9.93 1.43
CA SER A 117 -13.97 8.54 1.80
C SER A 117 -14.98 7.54 1.21
N THR A 118 -15.86 7.99 0.30
CA THR A 118 -16.69 7.05 -0.47
C THR A 118 -15.79 6.23 -1.39
N PRO A 119 -16.05 4.92 -1.59
CA PRO A 119 -15.25 4.10 -2.50
C PRO A 119 -15.11 4.71 -3.90
N THR A 120 -16.16 5.37 -4.39
CA THR A 120 -16.14 6.10 -5.67
C THR A 120 -15.12 7.23 -5.70
N ALA A 121 -15.07 8.09 -4.67
CA ALA A 121 -14.10 9.18 -4.61
C ALA A 121 -12.64 8.66 -4.56
N VAL A 122 -12.42 7.53 -3.88
CA VAL A 122 -11.11 6.87 -3.83
C VAL A 122 -10.72 6.31 -5.20
N PHE A 123 -11.65 5.68 -5.93
CA PHE A 123 -11.41 5.22 -7.30
C PHE A 123 -11.16 6.38 -8.28
N ASP A 124 -11.86 7.51 -8.13
CA ASP A 124 -11.61 8.71 -8.91
C ASP A 124 -10.21 9.28 -8.64
N TYR A 125 -9.77 9.29 -7.39
CA TYR A 125 -8.41 9.67 -7.02
C TYR A 125 -7.37 8.73 -7.64
N LEU A 126 -7.56 7.40 -7.55
CA LEU A 126 -6.69 6.42 -8.18
C LEU A 126 -6.58 6.66 -9.68
N ARG A 127 -7.73 6.83 -10.35
CA ARG A 127 -7.77 7.07 -11.79
C ARG A 127 -7.04 8.37 -12.16
N ARG A 128 -7.27 9.47 -11.43
CA ARG A 128 -6.57 10.74 -11.66
C ARG A 128 -5.06 10.60 -11.47
N THR A 129 -4.63 9.87 -10.44
CA THR A 129 -3.21 9.64 -10.17
C THR A 129 -2.57 8.81 -11.28
N CYS A 130 -3.22 7.75 -11.75
CA CYS A 130 -2.77 6.97 -12.91
C CYS A 130 -2.65 7.83 -14.16
N GLU A 131 -3.66 8.65 -14.41
CA GLU A 131 -3.71 9.59 -15.53
C GLU A 131 -2.62 10.68 -15.45
N LEU A 132 -2.15 11.05 -14.25
CA LEU A 132 -1.00 11.94 -14.05
C LEU A 132 0.31 11.22 -14.33
N VAL A 133 0.49 9.97 -13.86
CA VAL A 133 1.65 9.14 -14.20
C VAL A 133 1.82 9.05 -15.73
N LEU A 134 0.74 8.80 -16.47
CA LEU A 134 0.75 8.70 -17.94
C LEU A 134 1.01 10.04 -18.66
N ARG A 135 1.01 11.17 -17.95
CA ARG A 135 1.34 12.51 -18.46
C ARG A 135 2.67 13.04 -17.89
N SER A 136 3.35 12.24 -17.08
CA SER A 136 4.63 12.56 -16.45
C SER A 136 5.79 11.99 -17.23
N GLN A 137 7.00 12.37 -16.83
CA GLN A 137 8.26 11.88 -17.41
C GLN A 137 8.50 10.39 -17.17
N ASP A 138 7.79 9.80 -16.20
CA ASP A 138 7.89 8.39 -15.88
C ASP A 138 7.55 7.50 -17.08
N VAL A 139 6.76 8.02 -18.03
CA VAL A 139 6.40 7.30 -19.25
C VAL A 139 7.60 6.81 -20.04
N GLU A 140 8.74 7.49 -19.97
CA GLU A 140 9.96 7.03 -20.65
C GLU A 140 10.50 5.72 -20.07
N ALA A 141 10.22 5.42 -18.80
CA ALA A 141 10.57 4.13 -18.19
C ALA A 141 9.84 2.96 -18.83
N LEU A 142 8.70 3.20 -19.52
CA LEU A 142 7.99 2.15 -20.26
C LEU A 142 8.80 1.59 -21.44
N HIS A 143 9.76 2.36 -21.97
CA HIS A 143 10.65 1.88 -23.04
C HIS A 143 11.73 0.94 -22.51
N VAL A 144 12.28 1.25 -21.34
CA VAL A 144 13.30 0.43 -20.67
C VAL A 144 12.67 -0.85 -20.07
N PHE A 145 11.41 -0.76 -19.67
CA PHE A 145 10.67 -1.87 -19.06
C PHE A 145 10.65 -3.16 -19.87
N ASP A 146 10.55 -3.08 -21.21
CA ASP A 146 10.48 -4.28 -22.05
C ASP A 146 11.78 -5.10 -22.02
N GLU A 147 12.90 -4.44 -21.73
CA GLU A 147 14.23 -5.07 -21.69
C GLU A 147 14.61 -5.49 -20.25
N ASP A 148 14.45 -4.58 -19.28
CA ASP A 148 15.00 -4.75 -17.93
C ASP A 148 13.94 -5.02 -16.84
N TYR A 149 12.65 -5.03 -17.20
CA TYR A 149 11.54 -5.10 -16.23
C TYR A 149 11.65 -4.05 -15.11
N ASP A 150 12.03 -2.83 -15.48
CA ASP A 150 12.19 -1.72 -14.53
C ASP A 150 10.92 -1.48 -13.67
N PRO A 151 11.04 -1.34 -12.33
CA PRO A 151 9.90 -1.10 -11.44
C PRO A 151 9.09 0.16 -11.76
N VAL A 152 9.73 1.25 -12.21
CA VAL A 152 9.04 2.49 -12.58
C VAL A 152 8.26 2.30 -13.87
N GLY A 153 8.84 1.62 -14.86
CA GLY A 153 8.15 1.23 -16.08
C GLY A 153 6.97 0.29 -15.83
N ALA A 154 7.10 -0.66 -14.90
CA ALA A 154 6.00 -1.53 -14.45
C ALA A 154 4.87 -0.74 -13.79
N ARG A 155 5.18 0.30 -13.00
CA ARG A 155 4.19 1.23 -12.42
C ARG A 155 3.40 1.94 -13.52
N VAL A 156 4.08 2.51 -14.51
CA VAL A 156 3.44 3.21 -15.64
C VAL A 156 2.54 2.24 -16.41
N PHE A 157 3.03 1.02 -16.65
CA PHE A 157 2.28 -0.03 -17.30
C PHE A 157 1.01 -0.40 -16.54
N ALA A 158 1.11 -0.56 -15.22
CA ALA A 158 -0.04 -0.78 -14.35
C ALA A 158 -1.06 0.37 -14.43
N CYS A 159 -0.60 1.62 -14.43
CA CYS A 159 -1.46 2.81 -14.56
C CYS A 159 -2.22 2.83 -15.89
N LEU A 160 -1.57 2.44 -17.00
CA LEU A 160 -2.22 2.27 -18.29
C LEU A 160 -3.33 1.21 -18.22
N LEU A 161 -3.00 0.02 -17.71
CA LEU A 161 -3.94 -1.10 -17.55
C LEU A 161 -5.15 -0.71 -16.68
N PHE A 162 -4.92 0.05 -15.61
CA PHE A 162 -5.99 0.54 -14.75
C PHE A 162 -6.94 1.48 -15.51
N CYS A 163 -6.39 2.40 -16.32
CA CYS A 163 -7.19 3.33 -17.12
C CYS A 163 -8.05 2.61 -18.16
N ILE A 164 -7.55 1.53 -18.77
CA ILE A 164 -8.29 0.69 -19.72
C ILE A 164 -9.14 -0.41 -19.04
N GLN A 165 -9.42 -0.28 -17.74
CA GLN A 165 -10.27 -1.19 -16.96
C GLN A 165 -9.78 -2.64 -16.90
N ARG A 166 -8.46 -2.85 -16.92
CA ARG A 166 -7.81 -4.14 -16.68
C ARG A 166 -7.28 -4.21 -15.26
N GLN A 167 -8.16 -4.11 -14.25
CA GLN A 167 -7.74 -3.90 -12.87
C GLN A 167 -6.89 -5.07 -12.32
N GLN A 168 -7.24 -6.32 -12.62
CA GLN A 168 -6.48 -7.47 -12.12
C GLN A 168 -5.03 -7.49 -12.64
N SER A 169 -4.85 -7.17 -13.92
CA SER A 169 -3.53 -7.00 -14.53
C SER A 169 -2.79 -5.80 -13.91
N ALA A 170 -3.48 -4.68 -13.69
CA ALA A 170 -2.87 -3.51 -13.05
C ALA A 170 -2.37 -3.83 -11.63
N LEU A 171 -3.17 -4.53 -10.82
CA LEU A 171 -2.78 -4.95 -9.47
C LEU A 171 -1.55 -5.87 -9.48
N TYR A 172 -1.44 -6.77 -10.47
CA TYR A 172 -0.24 -7.59 -10.62
C TYR A 172 1.02 -6.72 -10.81
N TRP A 173 0.96 -5.77 -11.74
CA TRP A 173 2.11 -4.93 -12.05
C TRP A 173 2.44 -3.93 -10.95
N TRP A 174 1.46 -3.40 -10.22
CA TRP A 174 1.75 -2.62 -9.02
C TRP A 174 2.41 -3.44 -7.91
N ARG A 175 2.03 -4.71 -7.73
CA ARG A 175 2.70 -5.58 -6.74
C ARG A 175 4.13 -5.88 -7.14
N TYR A 176 4.35 -6.11 -8.44
CA TYR A 176 5.69 -6.28 -9.01
C TYR A 176 6.56 -5.03 -8.74
N ALA A 177 6.07 -3.85 -9.12
CA ALA A 177 6.78 -2.59 -8.92
C ALA A 177 7.05 -2.29 -7.44
N ALA A 178 6.08 -2.53 -6.56
CA ALA A 178 6.26 -2.38 -5.11
C ALA A 178 7.28 -3.39 -4.53
N GLY A 179 7.40 -4.58 -5.14
CA GLY A 179 8.45 -5.54 -4.82
C GLY A 179 9.84 -5.10 -5.29
N GLY A 180 9.90 -4.31 -6.38
CA GLY A 180 11.09 -3.60 -6.86
C GLY A 180 11.30 -2.24 -6.18
N GLU A 181 10.84 -2.08 -4.95
CA GLU A 181 11.03 -0.89 -4.11
C GLU A 181 10.36 0.40 -4.59
N ASP A 182 9.36 0.32 -5.48
CA ASP A 182 8.63 1.52 -5.92
C ASP A 182 7.60 2.00 -4.86
N PRO A 183 7.79 3.18 -4.24
CA PRO A 183 6.94 3.63 -3.13
C PRO A 183 5.52 4.03 -3.59
N LEU A 184 5.39 4.57 -4.81
CA LEU A 184 4.11 5.03 -5.36
C LEU A 184 3.18 3.85 -5.66
N SER A 185 3.69 2.74 -6.20
CA SER A 185 2.89 1.53 -6.47
C SER A 185 2.36 0.91 -5.17
N ALA A 186 3.16 0.90 -4.10
CA ALA A 186 2.70 0.44 -2.79
C ALA A 186 1.56 1.32 -2.24
N HIS A 187 1.64 2.64 -2.42
CA HIS A 187 0.57 3.57 -2.04
C HIS A 187 -0.71 3.38 -2.88
N LEU A 188 -0.58 3.19 -4.19
CA LEU A 188 -1.71 2.91 -5.09
C LEU A 188 -2.42 1.61 -4.71
N LEU A 189 -1.67 0.56 -4.36
CA LEU A 189 -2.23 -0.70 -3.85
C LEU A 189 -2.96 -0.51 -2.52
N ALA A 190 -2.37 0.21 -1.58
CA ALA A 190 -3.00 0.49 -0.28
C ALA A 190 -4.34 1.20 -0.46
N THR A 191 -4.36 2.19 -1.36
CA THR A 191 -5.54 2.99 -1.68
C THR A 191 -6.61 2.16 -2.39
N TYR A 192 -6.21 1.30 -3.34
CA TYR A 192 -7.13 0.36 -4.01
C TYR A 192 -7.79 -0.60 -3.02
N HIS A 193 -7.01 -1.27 -2.18
CA HIS A 193 -7.57 -2.21 -1.20
C HIS A 193 -8.42 -1.52 -0.13
N ALA A 194 -8.13 -0.24 0.17
CA ALA A 194 -9.00 0.55 1.04
C ALA A 194 -10.38 0.82 0.40
N ALA A 195 -10.44 1.05 -0.92
CA ALA A 195 -11.69 1.23 -1.64
C ALA A 195 -12.52 -0.07 -1.75
N CYS A 196 -11.85 -1.22 -1.82
CA CYS A 196 -12.49 -2.55 -1.91
C CYS A 196 -12.93 -3.16 -0.56
N ASP A 197 -12.83 -2.42 0.55
CA ASP A 197 -13.06 -2.89 1.93
C ASP A 197 -12.15 -4.06 2.36
N GLU A 198 -10.99 -4.21 1.71
CA GLU A 198 -9.97 -5.20 2.03
C GLU A 198 -8.98 -4.66 3.06
N GLY A 199 -9.48 -4.31 4.25
CA GLY A 199 -8.71 -3.57 5.25
C GLY A 199 -7.41 -4.25 5.71
N ALA A 200 -7.28 -5.57 5.59
CA ALA A 200 -6.03 -6.26 5.88
C ALA A 200 -4.94 -5.97 4.83
N GLN A 201 -5.27 -6.08 3.55
CA GLN A 201 -4.34 -5.80 2.45
C GLN A 201 -4.02 -4.31 2.41
N ALA A 202 -5.01 -3.45 2.61
CA ALA A 202 -4.81 -2.01 2.68
C ALA A 202 -3.76 -1.64 3.74
N ARG A 203 -3.81 -2.24 4.93
CA ARG A 203 -2.82 -2.00 5.99
C ARG A 203 -1.43 -2.48 5.64
N VAL A 204 -1.31 -3.67 5.04
CA VAL A 204 0.00 -4.21 4.63
C VAL A 204 0.66 -3.28 3.64
N TRP A 205 -0.04 -2.94 2.56
CA TRP A 205 0.52 -2.05 1.53
C TRP A 205 0.76 -0.63 2.03
N HIS A 206 -0.08 -0.13 2.95
CA HIS A 206 0.18 1.16 3.58
C HIS A 206 1.45 1.15 4.44
N GLN A 207 1.72 0.06 5.17
CA GLN A 207 2.97 -0.13 5.89
C GLN A 207 4.15 -0.26 4.92
N THR A 208 4.01 -1.01 3.83
CA THR A 208 5.03 -1.14 2.79
C THR A 208 5.37 0.22 2.18
N ALA A 209 4.37 1.02 1.79
CA ALA A 209 4.59 2.36 1.26
C ALA A 209 5.36 3.25 2.25
N ARG A 210 5.04 3.15 3.55
CA ARG A 210 5.78 3.88 4.60
C ARG A 210 7.22 3.40 4.77
N LEU A 211 7.46 2.09 4.70
CA LEU A 211 8.82 1.51 4.78
C LEU A 211 9.67 1.94 3.59
N LEU A 212 9.07 2.00 2.40
CA LEU A 212 9.68 2.53 1.18
C LEU A 212 9.82 4.06 1.18
N GLY A 213 9.38 4.74 2.25
CA GLY A 213 9.52 6.19 2.39
C GLY A 213 8.59 6.99 1.48
N TYR A 214 7.42 6.45 1.09
CA TYR A 214 6.44 7.16 0.28
C TYR A 214 6.02 8.47 0.98
N VAL A 215 6.22 9.55 0.25
CA VAL A 215 5.83 10.92 0.61
C VAL A 215 5.21 11.53 -0.65
N PRO A 216 3.93 11.97 -0.61
CA PRO A 216 3.24 12.51 -1.79
C PRO A 216 4.04 13.59 -2.52
N GLN A 217 4.64 14.53 -1.80
CA GLN A 217 5.40 15.65 -2.39
C GLN A 217 6.63 15.21 -3.19
N ARG A 218 7.17 14.02 -2.92
CA ARG A 218 8.39 13.50 -3.57
C ARG A 218 8.07 12.47 -4.64
N HIS A 219 6.99 11.73 -4.48
CA HIS A 219 6.70 10.54 -5.28
C HIS A 219 5.47 10.69 -6.15
N ASP A 220 4.64 11.72 -5.94
CA ASP A 220 3.54 11.98 -6.85
C ASP A 220 4.10 12.47 -8.20
N PRO A 221 3.54 11.95 -9.31
CA PRO A 221 4.04 12.25 -10.65
C PRO A 221 3.84 13.73 -10.98
N GLU A 222 4.92 14.40 -11.40
CA GLU A 222 4.84 15.75 -11.94
C GLU A 222 4.51 15.70 -13.45
N PRO A 223 3.38 16.31 -13.89
CA PRO A 223 3.03 16.31 -15.30
C PRO A 223 4.00 17.20 -16.09
N ILE A 224 4.55 16.71 -17.22
CA ILE A 224 5.61 17.42 -17.98
C ILE A 224 5.10 18.73 -18.61
N VAL A 225 3.78 18.86 -18.84
CA VAL A 225 3.16 20.09 -19.32
C VAL A 225 1.66 20.03 -19.06
N SER A 226 1.00 21.16 -18.80
CA SER A 226 -0.48 21.28 -18.71
C SER A 226 -1.24 20.96 -20.01
N SER A 227 -0.62 20.24 -20.93
CA SER A 227 -1.18 19.86 -22.22
C SER A 227 -2.08 18.62 -22.05
N PRO A 228 -3.26 18.58 -22.70
CA PRO A 228 -4.13 17.40 -22.68
C PRO A 228 -3.56 16.21 -23.48
N ARG A 229 -2.34 16.33 -24.02
CA ARG A 229 -1.68 15.29 -24.81
C ARG A 229 -1.07 14.23 -23.89
N ILE A 230 -1.24 12.97 -24.29
CA ILE A 230 -0.52 11.83 -23.73
C ILE A 230 0.99 12.09 -23.92
N ALA A 231 1.82 11.74 -22.93
CA ALA A 231 3.27 11.93 -23.00
C ALA A 231 3.85 11.25 -24.27
N GLU A 232 4.86 11.89 -24.87
CA GLU A 232 5.41 11.47 -26.17
C GLU A 232 5.91 10.01 -26.16
N GLY A 233 6.48 9.52 -25.06
CA GLY A 233 6.89 8.13 -24.91
C GLY A 233 5.77 7.09 -25.13
N LEU A 234 4.50 7.41 -24.82
CA LEU A 234 3.38 6.50 -25.12
C LEU A 234 3.01 6.47 -26.60
N THR A 235 3.46 7.45 -27.40
CA THR A 235 3.23 7.46 -28.86
C THR A 235 4.28 6.64 -29.61
N ARG A 236 5.44 6.39 -29.00
CA ARG A 236 6.46 5.52 -29.54
C ARG A 236 5.99 4.07 -29.43
N LYS A 237 6.20 3.30 -30.50
CA LYS A 237 5.76 1.90 -30.58
C LYS A 237 6.57 1.06 -29.58
N VAL A 238 5.96 0.67 -28.46
CA VAL A 238 6.55 -0.29 -27.53
C VAL A 238 6.40 -1.69 -28.14
N PRO A 239 7.49 -2.47 -28.28
CA PRO A 239 7.47 -3.74 -29.02
C PRO A 239 6.91 -4.90 -28.18
N TRP A 240 5.77 -4.71 -27.51
CA TRP A 240 5.13 -5.77 -26.73
C TRP A 240 4.79 -6.99 -27.60
N ASP A 241 5.33 -8.14 -27.22
CA ASP A 241 5.01 -9.42 -27.85
C ASP A 241 3.48 -9.68 -27.85
N ALA A 242 3.02 -10.44 -28.84
CA ALA A 242 1.63 -10.82 -29.01
C ALA A 242 1.08 -11.60 -27.82
N GLU A 243 1.89 -12.46 -27.20
CA GLU A 243 1.48 -13.21 -26.01
C GLU A 243 1.30 -12.29 -24.80
N PHE A 244 2.24 -11.36 -24.60
CA PHE A 244 2.16 -10.36 -23.53
C PHE A 244 0.89 -9.51 -23.63
N ARG A 245 0.60 -9.00 -24.84
CA ARG A 245 -0.65 -8.26 -25.12
C ARG A 245 -1.89 -9.10 -24.85
N LYS A 246 -1.89 -10.36 -25.27
CA LYS A 246 -3.02 -11.28 -25.06
C LYS A 246 -3.28 -11.52 -23.57
N SER A 247 -2.23 -11.74 -22.78
CA SER A 247 -2.34 -12.09 -21.36
C SER A 247 -2.72 -10.91 -20.46
N PHE A 248 -2.19 -9.71 -20.72
CA PHE A 248 -2.36 -8.59 -19.78
C PHE A 248 -3.34 -7.51 -20.26
N MET A 249 -3.46 -7.27 -21.57
CA MET A 249 -4.29 -6.16 -22.10
C MET A 249 -5.66 -6.58 -22.61
N LEU A 250 -5.75 -7.77 -23.20
CA LEU A 250 -6.98 -8.21 -23.86
C LEU A 250 -7.90 -8.98 -22.90
N GLN A 251 -7.34 -9.59 -21.85
CA GLN A 251 -8.11 -10.35 -20.88
C GLN A 251 -8.69 -9.45 -19.78
N GLU A 252 -9.99 -9.60 -19.51
CA GLU A 252 -10.65 -8.95 -18.36
C GLU A 252 -10.17 -9.50 -17.02
N ARG A 253 -9.88 -10.80 -16.99
CA ARG A 253 -9.40 -11.50 -15.80
C ARG A 253 -8.01 -12.03 -16.06
N LEU A 254 -7.11 -11.71 -15.14
CA LEU A 254 -5.76 -12.21 -15.17
C LEU A 254 -5.77 -13.73 -14.96
N PRO A 255 -4.94 -14.51 -15.70
CA PRO A 255 -4.84 -15.95 -15.50
C PRO A 255 -4.53 -16.30 -14.05
N ALA A 256 -5.07 -17.42 -13.55
CA ALA A 256 -4.94 -17.83 -12.15
C ALA A 256 -3.47 -17.98 -11.67
N VAL A 257 -2.54 -18.19 -12.59
CA VAL A 257 -1.10 -18.26 -12.34
C VAL A 257 -0.54 -16.94 -11.77
N PHE A 258 -1.10 -15.81 -12.19
CA PHE A 258 -0.64 -14.48 -11.80
C PHE A 258 -1.55 -13.79 -10.76
N ALA A 259 -2.73 -14.37 -10.48
CA ALA A 259 -3.74 -13.81 -9.60
C ALA A 259 -3.47 -14.02 -8.09
N ARG A 260 -2.38 -14.70 -7.72
CA ARG A 260 -1.97 -14.93 -6.32
C ARG A 260 -1.12 -13.80 -5.79
#